data_AF-A0A927G3Z4-F1
#
_entry.id   AF-A0A927G3Z4-F1
#
_cell.length_a   1.000
_cell.length_b   1.000
_cell.length_c   1.000
_cell.angle_alpha   90.00
_cell.angle_beta   90.00
_cell.angle_gamma   90.00
#
_symmetry.space_group_name_H-M   'P 1'
#
loop_
_entity.id
_entity.type
_entity.pdbx_description
1 polymer ?
#
loop_
_entity_poly.entity_id
_entity_poly.type
_entity_poly.pdbx_seq_one_letter_code
_entity_poly.pdbx_strand_id
1 'polypeptide(L)' 'MKFFRNMYKTEQNNWRKGAILGFYTYMLLLFINYIYFLISGSEPFTSVVIFWTGLLVAFGYEFILNLKSKMTAKKK' A
#
# COMPACT_ATOMS: atom_id res chain seq x y z
N MET A 1 17.50 18.19 14.76
CA MET A 1 16.81 16.99 15.29
C MET A 1 16.57 16.03 14.13
N LYS A 2 16.83 14.73 14.30
CA LYS A 2 16.52 13.72 13.27
C LYS A 2 15.09 13.22 13.51
N PHE A 3 14.15 13.62 12.66
CA PHE A 3 12.74 13.19 12.75
C PHE A 3 12.54 11.73 12.31
N PHE A 4 13.53 11.12 11.65
CA PHE A 4 13.43 9.78 11.09
C PHE A 4 14.64 8.92 11.45
N ARG A 5 14.37 7.68 11.87
CA ARG A 5 15.38 6.63 12.02
C ARG A 5 15.82 6.15 10.63
N ASN A 6 17.08 5.75 10.49
CA ASN A 6 17.51 5.00 9.32
C ASN A 6 16.73 3.68 9.23
N MET A 7 16.20 3.36 8.04
CA MET A 7 15.60 2.06 7.75
C MET A 7 16.69 0.99 7.62
N TYR A 8 16.42 -0.19 8.18
CA TYR A 8 17.24 -1.36 7.88
C TYR A 8 16.96 -1.86 6.44
N LYS A 9 17.92 -2.57 5.83
CA LYS A 9 17.76 -3.12 4.47
C LYS A 9 16.50 -3.99 4.30
N THR A 10 16.10 -4.70 5.36
CA THR A 10 14.87 -5.51 5.41
C THR A 10 13.61 -4.66 5.39
N GLU A 11 13.55 -3.61 6.21
CA GLU A 11 12.46 -2.63 6.22
C GLU A 11 12.32 -1.95 4.86
N GLN A 12 13.44 -1.56 4.24
CA GLN A 12 13.44 -0.95 2.90
C GLN A 12 12.89 -1.90 1.81
N ASN A 13 13.27 -3.18 1.86
CA ASN A 13 12.75 -4.16 0.89
C ASN A 13 11.26 -4.47 1.13
N ASN A 14 10.81 -4.50 2.38
CA ASN A 14 9.40 -4.67 2.72
C ASN A 14 8.57 -3.46 2.29
N TRP A 15 9.09 -2.24 2.49
CA TRP A 15 8.47 -1.01 2.00
C TRP A 15 8.32 -1.06 0.48
N ARG A 16 9.37 -1.42 -0.26
CA ARG A 16 9.29 -1.53 -1.72
C ARG A 16 8.19 -2.49 -2.16
N LYS A 17 8.05 -3.65 -1.52
CA LYS A 17 6.97 -4.61 -1.83
C LYS A 17 5.59 -4.03 -1.50
N GLY A 18 5.44 -3.36 -0.36
CA GLY A 18 4.21 -2.67 0.02
C GLY A 18 3.83 -1.58 -0.96
N ALA A 19 4.77 -0.68 -1.29
CA ALA A 19 4.56 0.41 -2.25
C ALA A 19 4.15 -0.10 -3.63
N ILE A 20 4.80 -1.17 -4.14
CA ILE A 20 4.42 -1.81 -5.40
C ILE A 20 2.98 -2.34 -5.30
N LEU A 21 2.65 -3.09 -4.24
CA LEU A 21 1.32 -3.66 -4.08
C LEU A 21 0.24 -2.56 -3.99
N GLY A 22 0.45 -1.55 -3.15
CA GLY A 22 -0.48 -0.44 -2.99
C GLY A 22 -0.65 0.39 -4.25
N PHE A 23 0.42 0.60 -5.04
CA PHE A 23 0.34 1.25 -6.35
C PHE A 23 -0.55 0.45 -7.32
N TYR A 24 -0.37 -0.87 -7.41
CA TYR A 24 -1.21 -1.69 -8.27
C TYR A 24 -2.66 -1.76 -7.78
N THR A 25 -2.90 -1.77 -6.47
CA THR A 25 -4.26 -1.66 -5.92
C THR A 25 -4.91 -0.33 -6.29
N TYR A 26 -4.18 0.79 -6.16
CA TYR A 26 -4.65 2.11 -6.58
C TYR A 26 -5.00 2.13 -8.07
N MET A 27 -4.10 1.65 -8.93
CA MET A 27 -4.32 1.60 -10.38
C MET A 27 -5.53 0.75 -10.75
N LEU A 28 -5.72 -0.40 -10.08
CA LEU A 28 -6.85 -1.28 -10.33
C LEU A 28 -8.18 -0.62 -9.93
N LEU A 29 -8.23 0.01 -8.76
CA LEU A 29 -9.44 0.72 -8.31
C LEU A 29 -9.77 1.90 -9.21
N LEU A 30 -8.75 2.64 -9.64
CA LEU A 30 -8.93 3.76 -10.57
C LEU A 30 -9.43 3.27 -11.94
N PHE A 31 -8.89 2.15 -12.43
CA PHE A 31 -9.36 1.52 -13.65
C PHE A 31 -10.84 1.10 -13.54
N ILE A 32 -11.22 0.43 -12.46
CA ILE A 32 -12.62 0.02 -12.22
C ILE A 32 -13.53 1.25 -12.14
N ASN A 33 -13.14 2.29 -11.40
CA ASN A 33 -13.92 3.52 -11.24
C ASN A 33 -14.16 4.20 -12.60
N TYR A 34 -13.12 4.27 -13.43
CA TYR A 34 -13.20 4.86 -14.76
C TYR A 34 -14.08 4.05 -15.72
N ILE A 35 -13.94 2.72 -15.75
CA ILE A 35 -14.81 1.86 -16.56
C ILE A 35 -16.26 1.98 -16.13
N TYR A 36 -16.53 2.03 -14.83
CA TYR A 36 -17.90 2.18 -14.32
C TYR A 36 -18.50 3.54 -14.73
N PHE A 37 -17.71 4.62 -14.66
CA PHE A 37 -18.12 5.94 -15.15
C PHE A 37 -18.50 5.92 -16.63
N LEU A 38 -17.72 5.25 -17.48
CA LEU A 38 -18.02 5.14 -18.91
C LEU A 38 -19.33 4.38 -19.20
N ILE A 39 -19.68 3.39 -18.37
CA ILE A 39 -20.88 2.55 -18.58
C ILE A 39 -22.12 3.17 -17.94
N SER A 40 -21.98 3.74 -16.74
CA SER A 40 -23.10 4.11 -15.87
C SER A 40 -23.24 5.62 -15.64
N GLY A 41 -22.29 6.44 -16.12
CA GLY A 41 -22.27 7.89 -15.94
C GLY A 41 -22.06 8.37 -14.49
N SER A 42 -21.78 7.46 -13.56
CA SER A 42 -21.54 7.75 -12.14
C SER A 42 -20.24 7.10 -11.66
N GLU A 43 -19.69 7.58 -10.56
CA GLU A 43 -18.46 7.04 -9.97
C GLU A 43 -18.78 6.27 -8.69
N PRO A 44 -18.49 4.95 -8.61
CA PRO A 44 -18.79 4.15 -7.42
C PRO A 44 -17.86 4.48 -6.23
N PHE A 45 -16.67 5.01 -6.50
CA PHE A 45 -15.70 5.40 -5.49
C PHE A 45 -15.23 6.83 -5.72
N THR A 46 -15.11 7.60 -4.65
CA THR A 46 -14.47 8.92 -4.73
C THR A 46 -12.95 8.78 -4.88
N SER A 47 -12.31 9.74 -5.54
CA SER A 47 -10.84 9.73 -5.71
C SER A 47 -10.09 9.68 -4.37
N VAL A 48 -10.66 10.30 -3.33
CA VAL A 48 -10.13 10.27 -1.95
C VAL A 48 -10.11 8.85 -1.41
N VAL A 49 -11.20 8.09 -1.57
CA VAL A 49 -11.29 6.69 -1.11
C VAL A 49 -10.28 5.81 -1.86
N ILE A 50 -10.18 5.97 -3.19
CA ILE A 50 -9.24 5.21 -4.02
C ILE A 50 -7.79 5.46 -3.57
N PHE A 51 -7.43 6.73 -3.37
CA PHE A 51 -6.10 7.13 -2.92
C PHE A 51 -5.75 6.55 -1.55
N TRP A 52 -6.62 6.75 -0.56
CA TRP A 52 -6.37 6.25 0.80
C TRP A 52 -6.36 4.72 0.87
N THR A 53 -7.13 4.04 0.03
CA THR A 53 -7.09 2.57 -0.05
C THR A 53 -5.74 2.06 -0.55
N GLY A 54 -5.18 2.69 -1.60
CA GLY A 54 -3.85 2.35 -2.09
C GLY A 54 -2.76 2.56 -1.03
N LEU A 55 -2.82 3.68 -0.29
CA LEU A 55 -1.91 3.94 0.83
C LEU A 55 -2.07 2.94 1.97
N LEU A 56 -3.31 2.63 2.36
CA LEU A 56 -3.60 1.67 3.43
C LEU A 56 -3.04 0.29 3.07
N VAL A 57 -3.18 -0.15 1.82
CA VAL A 57 -2.56 -1.40 1.36
C VAL A 57 -1.03 -1.32 1.39
N ALA A 58 -0.43 -0.23 0.92
CA ALA A 58 1.03 -0.08 0.93
C ALA A 58 1.61 -0.16 2.35
N PHE A 59 1.11 0.68 3.26
CA PHE A 59 1.58 0.72 4.64
C PHE A 59 1.17 -0.52 5.44
N GLY A 60 -0.05 -1.02 5.24
CA GLY A 60 -0.55 -2.22 5.91
C GLY A 60 0.27 -3.45 5.54
N TYR A 61 0.60 -3.62 4.25
CA TYR A 61 1.42 -4.73 3.80
C TYR A 61 2.87 -4.64 4.31
N GLU A 62 3.47 -3.44 4.27
CA GLU A 62 4.77 -3.20 4.88
C GLU A 62 4.77 -3.57 6.37
N PHE A 63 3.75 -3.11 7.11
CA PHE A 63 3.62 -3.37 8.55
C PHE A 63 3.55 -4.88 8.85
N ILE A 64 2.74 -5.63 8.10
CA ILE A 64 2.62 -7.09 8.23
C ILE A 64 3.97 -7.77 7.95
N LEU A 65 4.68 -7.37 6.89
CA LEU A 65 5.99 -7.94 6.56
C LEU A 65 7.05 -7.62 7.62
N ASN A 66 7.06 -6.40 8.15
CA ASN A 66 7.96 -5.98 9.21
C ASN A 66 7.70 -6.76 10.51
N LEU A 67 6.43 -6.98 10.88
CA LEU A 67 6.06 -7.83 12.01
C LEU A 67 6.55 -9.27 11.82
N LYS A 68 6.29 -9.86 10.64
CA LYS A 68 6.73 -11.21 10.30
C LYS A 68 8.26 -11.34 10.37
N SER A 69 9.00 -10.38 9.81
CA SER A 69 10.46 -10.36 9.84
C SER A 69 11.02 -10.29 11.27
N LYS A 70 10.39 -9.51 12.15
CA LYS A 70 10.80 -9.40 13.57
C LYS A 70 10.55 -10.71 14.32
N MET A 71 9.43 -11.39 14.07
CA MET A 71 9.13 -12.68 14.69
C MET A 71 10.12 -13.77 14.26
N THR A 72 10.47 -13.83 12.97
CA THR A 72 11.46 -14.81 12.47
C THR A 72 12.85 -14.54 13.02
N ALA A 73 13.24 -13.27 13.19
CA ALA A 73 14.53 -12.91 13.79
C ALA A 73 14.61 -13.24 15.30
N LYS A 74 13.49 -13.20 16.04
CA LYS A 74 13.43 -13.54 17.46
C LYS A 74 13.44 -15.05 17.73
N LYS A 75 13.10 -15.86 16.72
CA LYS A 75 13.03 -17.33 16.81
C LYS A 75 14.37 -18.02 16.50
N LYS A 76 15.39 -17.26 16.13
CA LYS A 76 16.72 -17.71 15.73
C LYS A 76 17.74 -17.25 16.76
#